data_AF-A0A4Y2AMJ8-F1
#
_entry.id   AF-A0A4Y2AMJ8-F1
#
_cell.length_a   1.000
_cell.length_b   1.000
_cell.length_c   1.000
_cell.angle_alpha   90.00
_cell.angle_beta   90.00
_cell.angle_gamma   90.00
#
_symmetry.space_group_name_H-M   'P 1'
#
loop_
_entity.id
_entity.type
_entity.pdbx_description
1 polymer ?
#
loop_
_entity_poly.entity_id
_entity_poly.type
_entity_poly.pdbx_seq_one_letter_code
_entity_poly.pdbx_strand_id
1 'polypeptide(L)'
;MLGQCPMGIDSLCKYQSAIANGVKYQDKSKRLPKNIMNIVKPMYIKLCDPELLKQCLDGKFQNANEALNGLSWKHSERKVCGIVNSDIGCKYGGYTI
;
A
#
# COMPACT_ATOMS: atom_id res chain seq x y z
N MET A 1 -10.91 -2.51 -9.70
CA MET A 1 -10.59 -3.92 -10.05
C MET A 1 -9.12 -4.14 -9.75
N LEU A 2 -8.77 -5.07 -8.84
CA LEU A 2 -7.39 -5.50 -8.67
C LEU A 2 -6.95 -6.18 -9.98
N GLY A 3 -6.09 -5.47 -10.72
CA GLY A 3 -5.77 -5.76 -12.11
C GLY A 3 -5.16 -7.15 -12.30
N GLN A 4 -5.67 -7.86 -13.28
CA GLN A 4 -5.04 -9.07 -13.78
C GLN A 4 -3.65 -8.73 -14.32
N CYS A 5 -2.71 -9.68 -14.22
CA CYS A 5 -1.38 -9.51 -14.80
C CYS A 5 -1.51 -9.34 -16.33
N PRO A 6 -0.96 -8.24 -16.91
CA PRO A 6 -1.07 -7.99 -18.33
C PRO A 6 -0.42 -9.11 -19.15
N MET A 7 -1.01 -9.44 -20.28
CA MET A 7 -0.44 -10.42 -21.23
C MET A 7 0.56 -9.73 -22.14
N GLY A 8 1.53 -10.49 -22.66
CA GLY A 8 2.51 -10.00 -23.62
C GLY A 8 3.95 -10.24 -23.20
N ILE A 9 4.85 -10.15 -24.17
CA ILE A 9 6.30 -10.34 -24.00
C ILE A 9 6.86 -9.30 -23.02
N ASP A 10 6.40 -8.06 -23.13
CA ASP A 10 6.80 -6.92 -22.30
C ASP A 10 6.06 -6.83 -20.96
N SER A 11 5.31 -7.87 -20.59
CA SER A 11 4.63 -7.92 -19.31
C SER A 11 5.64 -7.97 -18.15
N LEU A 12 5.47 -7.09 -17.16
CA LEU A 12 6.20 -7.18 -15.89
C LEU A 12 5.89 -8.47 -15.11
N CYS A 13 4.78 -9.14 -15.44
CA CYS A 13 4.49 -10.46 -14.91
C CYS A 13 5.36 -11.51 -15.62
N LYS A 14 6.38 -12.00 -14.90
CA LYS A 14 7.33 -13.01 -15.40
C LYS A 14 6.66 -14.28 -15.92
N TYR A 15 5.53 -14.67 -15.34
CA TYR A 15 4.74 -15.81 -15.82
C TYR A 15 4.12 -15.53 -17.19
N GLN A 16 3.46 -14.38 -17.35
CA GLN A 16 2.84 -13.99 -18.62
C GLN A 16 3.87 -13.76 -19.73
N SER A 17 4.99 -13.11 -19.39
CA SER A 17 6.10 -12.93 -20.31
C SER A 17 6.70 -14.28 -20.75
N ALA A 18 6.87 -15.23 -19.82
CA ALA A 18 7.38 -16.56 -20.16
C ALA A 18 6.43 -17.32 -21.11
N ILE A 19 5.12 -17.27 -20.85
CA ILE A 19 4.10 -17.85 -21.75
C ILE A 19 4.17 -17.19 -23.14
N ALA A 20 4.21 -15.86 -23.20
CA ALA A 20 4.23 -15.12 -24.45
C ALA A 20 5.50 -15.39 -25.27
N ASN A 21 6.63 -15.65 -24.61
CA ASN A 21 7.90 -16.03 -25.23
C ASN A 21 8.00 -17.53 -25.57
N GLY A 22 6.97 -18.33 -25.27
CA GLY A 22 6.98 -19.78 -25.51
C GLY A 22 7.97 -20.55 -24.63
N VAL A 23 8.43 -19.96 -23.52
CA VAL A 23 9.39 -20.59 -22.60
C VAL A 23 8.69 -21.15 -21.37
N LYS A 24 9.16 -22.29 -20.87
CA LYS A 24 8.62 -22.87 -19.64
C LYS A 24 8.96 -21.98 -18.45
N TYR A 25 7.95 -21.38 -17.82
CA TYR A 25 8.13 -20.61 -16.60
C TYR A 25 8.63 -21.53 -15.47
N GLN A 26 9.76 -21.16 -14.87
CA GLN A 26 10.27 -21.78 -13.66
C GLN A 26 10.26 -20.75 -12.54
N ASP A 27 9.42 -20.97 -11.54
CA ASP A 27 9.39 -20.15 -10.34
C ASP A 27 10.65 -20.42 -9.51
N LYS A 28 11.56 -19.44 -9.50
CA LYS A 28 12.80 -19.50 -8.71
C LYS A 28 12.57 -19.11 -7.23
N SER A 29 11.34 -18.76 -6.86
CA SER A 29 11.03 -18.29 -5.52
C SER A 29 11.09 -19.43 -4.51
N LYS A 30 11.71 -19.16 -3.35
CA LYS A 30 11.67 -20.10 -2.22
C LYS A 30 10.23 -20.22 -1.74
N ARG A 31 9.62 -21.39 -1.95
CA ARG A 31 8.26 -21.66 -1.46
C ARG A 31 8.27 -21.75 0.05
N LEU A 32 7.18 -21.28 0.66
CA LEU A 32 6.94 -21.51 2.07
C LEU A 32 6.79 -23.02 2.33
N PRO A 33 7.36 -23.54 3.44
CA PRO A 33 7.14 -24.91 3.88
C PRO A 33 5.64 -25.25 3.98
N LYS A 34 5.26 -26.49 3.62
CA LYS A 34 3.85 -26.91 3.55
C LYS A 34 3.12 -26.78 4.89
N ASN A 35 3.78 -27.04 6.00
CA ASN A 35 3.24 -26.88 7.35
C ASN A 35 2.83 -25.43 7.63
N ILE A 36 3.68 -24.45 7.28
CA ILE A 36 3.37 -23.03 7.42
C ILE A 36 2.22 -22.64 6.50
N MET A 37 2.25 -23.10 5.25
CA MET A 37 1.17 -22.81 4.29
C MET A 37 -0.18 -23.35 4.76
N ASN A 38 -0.23 -24.54 5.35
CA ASN A 38 -1.47 -25.14 5.87
C ASN A 38 -2.08 -24.33 7.02
N ILE A 39 -1.25 -23.61 7.78
CA ILE A 39 -1.70 -22.73 8.87
C ILE A 39 -2.13 -21.36 8.32
N VAL A 40 -1.33 -20.77 7.44
CA VAL A 40 -1.55 -19.40 6.94
C VAL A 40 -2.69 -19.33 5.93
N LYS A 41 -2.81 -20.32 5.04
CA LYS A 41 -3.81 -20.34 3.97
C LYS A 41 -5.27 -20.20 4.45
N PRO A 42 -5.76 -20.95 5.45
CA PRO A 42 -7.13 -20.78 5.92
C PRO A 42 -7.37 -19.40 6.54
N MET A 43 -6.40 -18.85 7.27
CA MET A 43 -6.50 -17.49 7.80
C MET A 43 -6.56 -16.46 6.68
N TYR A 44 -5.67 -16.57 5.69
CA TYR A 44 -5.66 -15.70 4.53
C TYR A 44 -7.01 -15.72 3.78
N ILE A 45 -7.55 -16.91 3.50
CA ILE A 45 -8.84 -17.06 2.82
C ILE A 45 -9.97 -16.39 3.61
N LYS A 46 -10.01 -16.58 4.94
CA LYS A 46 -10.99 -15.95 5.81
C LYS A 46 -10.87 -14.43 5.81
N LEU A 47 -9.65 -13.89 5.74
CA LEU A 47 -9.40 -12.44 5.66
C LEU A 47 -9.76 -11.85 4.30
N CYS A 48 -9.73 -12.66 3.24
CA CYS A 48 -10.17 -12.27 1.90
C CYS A 48 -11.68 -12.41 1.67
N ASP A 49 -12.46 -12.61 2.73
CA ASP A 49 -13.91 -12.64 2.65
C ASP A 49 -14.43 -11.29 2.10
N PRO A 50 -15.25 -11.29 1.03
CA PRO A 50 -15.66 -10.06 0.35
C PRO A 50 -16.51 -9.14 1.24
N GLU A 51 -17.29 -9.70 2.17
CA GLU A 51 -18.08 -8.89 3.12
C GLU A 51 -17.15 -8.22 4.14
N LEU A 52 -16.12 -8.93 4.61
CA LEU A 52 -15.07 -8.35 5.46
C LEU A 52 -14.28 -7.24 4.72
N LEU A 53 -13.88 -7.50 3.47
CA LEU A 53 -13.14 -6.54 2.65
C LEU A 53 -13.97 -5.28 2.35
N LYS A 54 -15.28 -5.43 2.14
CA LYS A 54 -16.19 -4.30 1.93
C LYS A 54 -16.21 -3.35 3.13
N GLN A 55 -16.15 -3.88 4.34
CA GLN A 55 -16.06 -3.06 5.55
C GLN A 55 -14.71 -2.32 5.67
N CYS A 56 -13.64 -2.84 5.08
CA CYS A 56 -12.35 -2.15 5.03
C CYS A 56 -12.38 -0.94 4.08
N LEU A 57 -13.19 -0.97 3.01
CA LEU A 57 -13.34 0.15 2.08
C LEU A 57 -14.03 1.37 2.71
N ASP A 58 -14.87 1.14 3.72
CA ASP A 58 -15.53 2.21 4.47
C ASP A 58 -14.57 3.02 5.36
N GLY A 59 -13.30 2.61 5.49
CA GLY A 59 -12.28 3.34 6.27
C GLY A 59 -12.48 3.35 7.79
N LYS A 60 -13.51 2.64 8.29
CA LYS A 60 -13.91 2.63 9.71
C LYS A 60 -12.96 1.87 10.65
N PHE A 61 -12.01 1.11 10.10
CA PHE A 61 -11.08 0.26 10.86
C PHE A 61 -9.66 0.80 10.97
N GLN A 62 -9.38 2.02 10.52
CA GLN A 62 -8.15 2.67 10.96
C GLN A 62 -8.32 3.01 12.44
N ASN A 63 -7.44 2.46 13.29
CA ASN A 63 -7.32 2.84 14.68
C ASN A 63 -7.42 4.37 14.78
N ALA A 64 -8.50 4.88 15.40
CA ALA A 64 -8.77 6.31 15.40
C ALA A 64 -7.58 7.12 15.98
N ASN A 65 -6.81 6.49 16.86
CA ASN A 65 -5.58 7.05 17.40
C ASN A 65 -4.46 7.21 16.35
N GLU A 66 -4.31 6.27 15.42
CA GLU A 66 -3.35 6.39 14.30
C GLU A 66 -3.78 7.41 13.26
N ALA A 67 -5.09 7.47 12.95
CA ALA A 67 -5.64 8.48 12.06
C ALA A 67 -5.49 9.90 12.65
N LEU A 68 -5.73 10.05 13.95
CA LEU A 68 -5.55 11.32 14.69
C LEU A 68 -4.07 11.72 14.76
N ASN A 69 -3.17 10.77 15.01
CA ASN A 69 -1.74 11.05 14.97
C ASN A 69 -1.33 11.53 13.58
N GLY A 70 -1.71 10.83 12.50
CA GLY A 70 -1.41 11.25 11.13
C GLY A 70 -1.94 12.65 10.78
N LEU A 71 -3.12 13.02 11.29
CA LEU A 71 -3.65 14.39 11.18
C LEU A 71 -2.85 15.39 12.00
N SER A 72 -2.41 15.03 13.20
CA SER A 72 -1.59 15.88 14.06
C SER A 72 -0.23 16.17 13.43
N TRP A 73 0.42 15.17 12.83
CA TRP A 73 1.66 15.35 12.05
C TRP A 73 1.42 16.28 10.84
N LYS A 74 0.37 16.02 10.04
CA LYS A 74 -0.01 16.90 8.91
C LYS A 74 -0.40 18.33 9.31
N HIS A 75 -0.95 18.51 10.51
CA HIS A 75 -1.33 19.81 11.05
C HIS A 75 -0.11 20.58 11.57
N SER A 76 0.80 19.88 12.25
CA SER A 76 2.06 20.43 12.78
C SER A 76 2.97 20.96 11.65
N GLU A 77 2.92 20.33 10.47
CA GLU A 77 3.68 20.75 9.29
C GLU A 77 3.13 22.00 8.58
N ARG A 78 1.95 22.52 8.94
CA ARG A 78 1.25 23.54 8.13
C ARG A 78 1.19 24.96 8.67
N LYS A 79 1.64 25.28 9.87
CA LYS A 79 1.88 26.68 10.27
C LYS A 79 2.96 26.80 11.35
N VAL A 80 4.19 27.14 10.96
CA VAL A 80 5.02 27.99 11.83
C VAL A 80 4.66 29.43 11.50
N CYS A 81 3.59 29.94 12.12
CA CYS A 81 3.39 31.38 12.20
C CYS A 81 4.23 31.86 13.37
N GLY A 82 5.47 32.27 13.08
CA GLY A 82 6.35 32.91 14.05
C GLY A 82 6.23 34.42 13.94
N ILE A 83 6.32 35.12 15.08
CA ILE A 83 6.51 36.58 15.08
C ILE A 83 7.91 36.84 14.53
N VAL A 84 8.01 37.59 13.45
CA VAL A 84 9.28 38.18 13.00
C VAL A 84 9.15 39.69 13.06
N ASN A 85 9.87 40.30 14.00
CA ASN A 85 9.96 41.75 14.20
C ASN A 85 8.59 42.45 14.20
N SER A 86 7.75 42.11 15.17
CA SER A 86 6.49 42.82 15.50
C SER A 86 5.40 42.92 14.42
N ASP A 87 5.51 42.22 13.29
CA ASP A 87 4.41 42.09 12.32
C ASP A 87 4.10 40.61 12.00
N ILE A 88 2.80 40.29 11.82
CA ILE A 88 2.34 38.96 11.39
C ILE A 88 2.55 38.84 9.88
N GLY A 89 3.55 38.06 9.46
CA GLY A 89 3.81 37.77 8.04
C GLY A 89 4.14 36.30 7.81
N CYS A 90 3.46 35.67 6.85
CA CYS A 90 3.77 34.31 6.39
C CYS A 90 4.80 34.36 5.24
N LYS A 91 5.96 33.70 5.41
CA LYS A 91 6.86 33.38 4.29
C LYS A 91 6.63 31.94 3.82
N TYR A 92 6.43 31.75 2.51
CA TYR A 92 6.47 30.43 1.88
C TYR A 92 7.88 30.15 1.37
N GLY A 93 8.65 29.33 2.09
CA GLY A 93 9.73 28.51 1.50
C GLY A 93 9.19 27.09 1.40
N GLY A 94 9.21 26.36 0.28
CA GLY A 94 10.14 26.42 -0.83
C GLY A 94 11.32 25.52 -0.55
N TYR A 95 11.15 24.19 -0.56
CA TYR A 95 12.16 23.20 -0.97
C TYR A 95 11.51 21.86 -1.35
N THR A 96 11.95 21.36 -2.50
CA THR A 96 11.77 20.02 -3.04
C THR A 96 12.71 19.06 -2.33
N ILE A 97 12.20 17.92 -1.82
CA ILE A 97 12.81 16.57 -1.91
C ILE A 97 11.68 15.55 -1.86
#